data_AF-A0A529KNM0-F1
#
_entry.id   AF-A0A529KNM0-F1
#
_cell.length_a   1.000
_cell.length_b   1.000
_cell.length_c   1.000
_cell.angle_alpha   90.00
_cell.angle_beta   90.00
_cell.angle_gamma   90.00
#
_symmetry.space_group_name_H-M   'P 1'
#
loop_
_entity.id
_entity.type
_entity.pdbx_description
1 polymer ?
#
loop_
_entity_poly.entity_id
_entity_poly.type
_entity_poly.pdbx_seq_one_letter_code
_entity_poly.pdbx_strand_id
1 'polypeptide(L)'
;RNAGLGMARVIELVHEIAMDYQPDAVGAVGHMEVYPNSRNIIAGRTVFTIDIRSPEKEVLDAMDGRIREGIDTICEALDIKYQIEQVGHFDPVAFDPGCVKAVRDAAERLGYTHRNIVSGAGHDACWINRVAPTAMVMCPCVDGLSHNEAEEISKEWAAAGADVLFHAVVETAVIVE
;
A
#
# COMPACT_ATOMS: atom_id res chain seq x y z
N ARG A 1 -4.65 9.87 32.50
CA ARG A 1 -5.22 9.48 31.20
C ARG A 1 -4.22 8.55 30.52
N ASN A 2 -4.66 7.40 30.01
CA ASN A 2 -3.76 6.34 29.55
C ASN A 2 -3.65 6.37 28.02
N ALA A 3 -2.71 7.17 27.48
CA ALA A 3 -2.49 7.31 26.05
C ALA A 3 -2.03 5.99 25.40
N GLY A 4 -1.34 5.13 26.16
CA GLY A 4 -0.93 3.80 25.70
C GLY A 4 -2.12 2.89 25.40
N LEU A 5 -3.15 2.90 26.26
CA LEU A 5 -4.40 2.17 26.00
C LEU A 5 -5.15 2.77 24.80
N GLY A 6 -5.17 4.10 24.66
CA GLY A 6 -5.76 4.76 23.49
C GLY A 6 -5.09 4.29 22.19
N MET A 7 -3.76 4.30 22.13
CA MET A 7 -3.00 3.80 20.99
C MET A 7 -3.32 2.32 20.68
N ALA A 8 -3.33 1.45 21.70
CA ALA A 8 -3.64 0.02 21.51
C ALA A 8 -5.04 -0.20 20.91
N ARG A 9 -6.04 0.55 21.38
CA ARG A 9 -7.42 0.48 20.85
C ARG A 9 -7.49 0.95 19.39
N VAL A 10 -6.72 1.98 19.04
CA VAL A 10 -6.66 2.46 17.65
C VAL A 10 -5.94 1.46 16.74
N ILE A 11 -4.90 0.78 17.22
CA ILE A 11 -4.21 -0.28 16.46
C ILE A 11 -5.19 -1.42 16.12
N GLU A 12 -5.94 -1.90 17.11
CA GLU A 12 -6.97 -2.93 16.90
C GLU A 12 -8.03 -2.45 15.90
N LEU A 13 -8.55 -1.23 16.08
CA LEU A 13 -9.54 -0.62 15.19
C LEU A 13 -9.06 -0.58 13.73
N VAL A 14 -7.82 -0.14 13.49
CA VAL A 14 -7.23 -0.07 12.15
C VAL A 14 -7.15 -1.47 11.54
N HIS A 15 -6.74 -2.47 12.32
CA HIS A 15 -6.68 -3.85 11.86
C HIS A 15 -8.07 -4.42 11.54
N GLU A 16 -9.04 -4.24 12.43
CA GLU A 16 -10.43 -4.67 12.23
C GLU A 16 -11.02 -4.08 10.94
N ILE A 17 -10.86 -2.77 10.75
CA ILE A 17 -11.34 -2.09 9.55
C ILE A 17 -10.64 -2.64 8.30
N ALA A 18 -9.33 -2.86 8.32
CA ALA A 18 -8.63 -3.45 7.18
C ALA A 18 -9.12 -4.87 6.85
N MET A 19 -9.45 -5.67 7.87
CA MET A 19 -9.96 -7.04 7.68
C MET A 19 -11.37 -7.04 7.06
N ASP A 20 -12.22 -6.06 7.38
CA ASP A 20 -13.56 -5.92 6.78
C ASP A 20 -13.53 -5.69 5.26
N TYR A 21 -12.43 -5.16 4.73
CA TYR A 21 -12.26 -4.84 3.31
C TYR A 21 -11.22 -5.74 2.60
N GLN A 22 -10.90 -6.89 3.19
CA GLN A 22 -10.11 -7.92 2.51
C GLN A 22 -10.84 -8.45 1.26
N PRO A 23 -10.12 -8.89 0.21
CA PRO A 23 -8.67 -9.10 0.19
C PRO A 23 -7.84 -7.88 -0.26
N ASP A 24 -8.49 -6.83 -0.77
CA ASP A 24 -7.80 -5.80 -1.56
C ASP A 24 -7.43 -4.54 -0.77
N ALA A 25 -7.86 -4.43 0.49
CA ALA A 25 -7.48 -3.34 1.38
C ALA A 25 -6.51 -3.78 2.47
N VAL A 26 -5.60 -2.89 2.86
CA VAL A 26 -4.66 -3.10 3.96
C VAL A 26 -4.67 -1.90 4.90
N GLY A 27 -4.35 -2.15 6.17
CA GLY A 27 -4.22 -1.12 7.20
C GLY A 27 -3.21 -1.55 8.25
N ALA A 28 -2.31 -0.65 8.61
CA ALA A 28 -1.23 -0.93 9.54
C ALA A 28 -0.81 0.30 10.36
N VAL A 29 -0.24 0.04 11.54
CA VAL A 29 0.46 1.02 12.37
C VAL A 29 1.94 0.63 12.42
N GLY A 30 2.76 1.33 11.63
CA GLY A 30 4.17 0.97 11.41
C GLY A 30 5.18 1.66 12.32
N HIS A 31 4.90 2.88 12.79
CA HIS A 31 5.78 3.65 13.68
C HIS A 31 5.02 4.07 14.94
N MET A 32 5.66 3.93 16.10
CA MET A 32 5.07 4.26 17.40
C MET A 32 6.13 4.79 18.37
N GLU A 33 5.79 5.86 19.07
CA GLU A 33 6.56 6.45 20.15
C GLU A 33 5.68 6.62 21.39
N VAL A 34 6.16 6.12 22.52
CA VAL A 34 5.43 6.17 23.81
C VAL A 34 6.19 7.07 24.76
N TYR A 35 5.49 7.94 25.49
CA TYR A 35 6.09 8.90 26.41
C TYR A 35 5.45 8.82 27.81
N PRO A 36 6.24 8.76 28.90
CA PRO A 36 7.70 8.83 28.97
C PRO A 36 8.41 7.48 28.71
N ASN A 37 7.69 6.44 28.27
CA ASN A 37 8.18 5.08 28.07
C ASN A 37 8.79 4.41 29.32
N SER A 38 8.34 4.79 30.52
CA SER A 38 8.74 4.13 31.75
C SER A 38 7.75 3.04 32.13
N ARG A 39 8.25 1.83 32.40
CA ARG A 39 7.43 0.66 32.79
C ARG A 39 6.49 0.86 33.99
N ASN A 40 6.76 1.86 34.84
CA ASN A 40 6.00 2.15 36.06
C ASN A 40 5.28 3.50 36.02
N ILE A 41 5.21 4.15 34.86
CA ILE A 41 4.48 5.41 34.66
C ILE A 41 3.47 5.19 33.54
N ILE A 42 2.20 5.50 33.79
CA ILE A 42 1.16 5.46 32.75
C ILE A 42 1.56 6.40 31.62
N ALA A 43 1.56 5.91 30.38
CA ALA A 43 1.89 6.70 29.21
C ALA A 43 0.95 7.90 29.09
N GLY A 44 1.52 9.10 29.13
CA GLY A 44 0.78 10.37 29.03
C GLY A 44 0.63 10.88 27.61
N ARG A 45 1.47 10.40 26.69
CA ARG A 45 1.43 10.74 25.26
C ARG A 45 1.93 9.56 24.43
N THR A 46 1.28 9.34 23.29
CA THR A 46 1.73 8.43 22.24
C THR A 46 1.69 9.18 20.91
N VAL A 47 2.63 8.88 20.01
CA VAL A 47 2.68 9.41 18.65
C VAL A 47 2.90 8.22 17.73
N PHE A 48 2.04 8.03 16.74
CA PHE A 48 2.12 6.87 15.86
C PHE A 48 1.53 7.18 14.48
N THR A 49 1.87 6.35 13.49
CA THR A 49 1.42 6.50 12.10
C THR A 49 0.37 5.46 11.75
N ILE A 50 -0.66 5.84 11.01
CA ILE A 50 -1.63 4.92 10.41
C ILE A 50 -1.41 4.95 8.90
N ASP A 51 -1.24 3.78 8.27
CA ASP A 51 -1.18 3.60 6.82
C ASP A 51 -2.36 2.71 6.41
N ILE A 52 -3.20 3.19 5.49
CA ILE A 52 -4.29 2.42 4.88
C ILE A 52 -4.21 2.53 3.37
N ARG A 53 -4.54 1.45 2.66
CA ARG A 53 -4.50 1.38 1.19
C ARG A 53 -5.65 0.55 0.67
N SER A 54 -6.19 0.94 -0.48
CA SER A 54 -7.17 0.19 -1.25
C SER A 54 -7.07 0.60 -2.73
N PRO A 55 -7.31 -0.31 -3.70
CA PRO A 55 -7.46 0.06 -5.11
C PRO A 55 -8.74 0.84 -5.40
N GLU A 56 -9.72 0.82 -4.50
CA GLU A 56 -10.99 1.50 -4.70
C GLU A 56 -11.08 2.73 -3.80
N LYS A 57 -11.32 3.89 -4.42
CA LYS A 57 -11.29 5.18 -3.72
C LYS A 57 -12.40 5.23 -2.66
N GLU A 58 -13.58 4.74 -3.01
CA GLU A 58 -14.74 4.70 -2.14
C GLU A 58 -14.48 3.85 -0.89
N VAL A 59 -13.74 2.74 -1.05
CA VAL A 59 -13.31 1.90 0.08
C VAL A 59 -12.29 2.63 0.94
N LEU A 60 -11.29 3.27 0.34
CA LEU A 60 -10.28 4.06 1.08
C LEU A 60 -10.93 5.19 1.90
N ASP A 61 -11.84 5.93 1.28
CA ASP A 61 -12.59 7.01 1.92
C ASP A 61 -13.45 6.48 3.09
N ALA A 62 -14.09 5.32 2.91
CA ALA A 62 -14.88 4.67 3.95
C ALA A 62 -14.00 4.20 5.13
N MET A 63 -12.82 3.65 4.86
CA MET A 63 -11.86 3.24 5.89
C MET A 63 -11.37 4.45 6.69
N ASP A 64 -10.93 5.54 6.04
CA ASP A 64 -10.50 6.77 6.71
C ASP A 64 -11.61 7.33 7.61
N GLY A 65 -12.85 7.41 7.09
CA GLY A 65 -14.01 7.86 7.86
C GLY A 65 -14.25 7.03 9.12
N ARG A 66 -14.29 5.70 8.97
CA ARG A 66 -14.47 4.77 10.10
C ARG A 66 -13.35 4.86 11.13
N ILE A 67 -12.10 5.04 10.69
CA ILE A 67 -10.94 5.19 11.57
C ILE A 67 -11.07 6.49 12.37
N ARG A 68 -11.38 7.61 11.73
CA ARG A 68 -11.53 8.91 12.41
C ARG A 68 -12.64 8.89 13.46
N GLU A 69 -13.82 8.39 13.08
CA GLU A 69 -14.96 8.26 13.99
C GLU A 69 -14.65 7.31 15.17
N GLY A 70 -13.95 6.21 14.90
CA GLY A 70 -13.52 5.29 15.94
C GLY A 70 -12.47 5.90 16.88
N ILE A 71 -11.53 6.69 16.37
CA ILE A 71 -10.56 7.44 17.19
C ILE A 71 -11.28 8.44 18.10
N ASP A 72 -12.26 9.18 17.57
CA ASP A 72 -13.11 10.09 18.36
C ASP A 72 -13.77 9.34 19.52
N THR A 73 -14.45 8.24 19.21
CA THR A 73 -15.15 7.40 20.19
C THR A 73 -14.21 6.86 21.27
N ILE A 74 -13.04 6.33 20.87
CA ILE A 74 -12.04 5.79 21.78
C ILE A 74 -11.49 6.89 22.70
N CYS A 75 -11.17 8.05 22.13
CA CYS A 75 -10.58 9.16 22.87
C CYS A 75 -11.58 9.80 23.83
N GLU A 76 -12.85 9.94 23.45
CA GLU A 76 -13.93 10.39 24.33
C GLU A 76 -14.11 9.44 25.52
N ALA A 77 -14.24 8.13 25.25
CA ALA A 77 -14.44 7.12 26.29
C ALA A 77 -13.27 7.02 27.29
N LEU A 78 -12.05 7.35 26.86
CA LEU A 78 -10.85 7.32 27.70
C LEU A 78 -10.47 8.69 28.29
N ASP A 79 -11.25 9.74 28.00
CA ASP A 79 -10.95 11.13 28.33
C ASP A 79 -9.54 11.54 27.85
N ILE A 80 -9.17 11.19 26.61
CA ILE A 80 -7.88 11.51 25.98
C ILE A 80 -8.08 12.59 24.93
N LYS A 81 -7.14 13.52 24.83
CA LYS A 81 -7.09 14.47 23.70
C LYS A 81 -6.21 13.89 22.61
N TYR A 82 -6.58 14.08 21.36
CA TYR A 82 -5.77 13.67 20.22
C TYR A 82 -5.68 14.77 19.18
N GLN A 83 -4.71 14.62 18.28
CA GLN A 83 -4.58 15.37 17.04
C GLN A 83 -4.23 14.35 15.96
N ILE A 84 -4.83 14.49 14.78
CA ILE A 84 -4.55 13.68 13.61
C ILE A 84 -4.22 14.60 12.44
N GLU A 85 -3.19 14.26 11.68
CA GLU A 85 -2.78 14.97 10.48
C GLU A 85 -2.60 13.96 9.34
N GLN A 86 -3.23 14.24 8.21
CA GLN A 86 -3.02 13.45 6.99
C GLN A 86 -1.77 13.97 6.29
N VAL A 87 -0.68 13.22 6.42
CA VAL A 87 0.65 13.64 5.91
C VAL A 87 0.95 13.18 4.49
N GLY A 88 0.18 12.21 3.98
CA GLY A 88 0.33 11.68 2.62
C GLY A 88 -1.00 11.13 2.11
N HIS A 89 -1.30 11.40 0.84
CA HIS A 89 -2.47 10.87 0.14
C HIS A 89 -2.14 10.71 -1.34
N PHE A 90 -2.53 9.58 -1.90
CA PHE A 90 -2.66 9.42 -3.35
C PHE A 90 -3.95 8.65 -3.61
N ASP A 91 -4.78 9.15 -4.52
CA ASP A 91 -5.94 8.39 -4.98
C ASP A 91 -5.46 7.12 -5.69
N PRO A 92 -6.23 6.02 -5.65
CA PRO A 92 -5.89 4.82 -6.37
C PRO A 92 -5.65 5.12 -7.85
N VAL A 93 -4.50 4.68 -8.36
CA VAL A 93 -4.03 5.05 -9.70
C VAL A 93 -4.36 3.93 -10.67
N ALA A 94 -5.26 4.20 -11.62
CA ALA A 94 -5.41 3.37 -12.80
C ALA A 94 -4.30 3.70 -13.81
N PHE A 95 -3.50 2.70 -14.16
CA PHE A 95 -2.50 2.81 -15.22
C PHE A 95 -3.15 2.87 -16.60
N ASP A 96 -2.42 3.41 -17.57
CA ASP A 96 -2.92 3.59 -18.93
C ASP A 96 -3.33 2.24 -19.56
N PRO A 97 -4.57 2.10 -20.06
CA PRO A 97 -5.06 0.84 -20.62
C PRO A 97 -4.23 0.34 -21.81
N GLY A 98 -3.66 1.24 -22.60
CA GLY A 98 -2.80 0.91 -23.74
C GLY A 98 -1.46 0.33 -23.28
N CYS A 99 -0.80 0.98 -22.33
CA CYS A 99 0.44 0.47 -21.74
C CYS A 99 0.22 -0.87 -21.01
N VAL A 100 -0.88 -1.01 -20.26
CA VAL A 100 -1.26 -2.27 -19.61
C VAL A 100 -1.49 -3.38 -20.64
N LYS A 101 -2.13 -3.06 -21.78
CA LYS A 101 -2.31 -4.02 -22.87
C LYS A 101 -0.98 -4.44 -23.47
N ALA A 102 -0.05 -3.51 -23.75
CA ALA A 102 1.26 -3.84 -24.30
C ALA A 102 2.06 -4.79 -23.38
N VAL A 103 2.01 -4.57 -22.06
CA VAL A 103 2.62 -5.47 -21.08
C VAL A 103 1.98 -6.87 -21.12
N ARG A 104 0.65 -6.95 -21.21
CA ARG A 104 -0.08 -8.22 -21.29
C ARG A 104 0.26 -8.98 -22.57
N ASP A 105 0.16 -8.30 -23.72
CA ASP A 105 0.44 -8.88 -25.03
C ASP A 105 1.88 -9.41 -25.11
N ALA A 106 2.85 -8.68 -24.52
CA ALA A 106 4.24 -9.13 -24.44
C ALA A 106 4.40 -10.42 -23.63
N ALA A 107 3.76 -10.52 -22.47
CA ALA A 107 3.77 -11.73 -21.65
C ALA A 107 3.11 -12.93 -22.37
N GLU A 108 1.97 -12.71 -23.03
CA GLU A 108 1.26 -13.72 -23.83
C GLU A 108 2.14 -14.25 -24.98
N ARG A 109 2.77 -13.36 -25.74
CA ARG A 109 3.64 -13.74 -26.86
C ARG A 109 4.87 -14.54 -26.41
N LEU A 110 5.46 -14.19 -25.27
CA LEU A 110 6.60 -14.90 -24.70
C LEU A 110 6.20 -16.23 -24.04
N GLY A 111 4.90 -16.51 -23.90
CA GLY A 111 4.37 -17.74 -23.32
C GLY A 111 4.49 -17.81 -21.79
N TYR A 112 4.62 -16.67 -21.12
CA TYR A 112 4.63 -16.61 -19.66
C TYR A 112 3.22 -16.64 -19.09
N THR A 113 3.05 -17.28 -17.93
CA THR A 113 1.82 -17.13 -17.16
C THR A 113 1.74 -15.72 -16.58
N HIS A 114 0.55 -15.14 -16.57
CA HIS A 114 0.34 -13.78 -16.07
C HIS A 114 -1.05 -13.62 -15.46
N ARG A 115 -1.22 -12.54 -14.69
CA ARG A 115 -2.50 -12.07 -14.16
C ARG A 115 -2.49 -10.56 -14.05
N ASN A 116 -3.66 -9.93 -14.03
CA ASN A 116 -3.75 -8.56 -13.57
C ASN A 116 -3.50 -8.52 -12.06
N ILE A 117 -2.82 -7.48 -11.61
CA ILE A 117 -2.48 -7.26 -10.20
C ILE A 117 -2.52 -5.76 -9.89
N VAL A 118 -2.98 -5.43 -8.69
CA VAL A 118 -2.89 -4.08 -8.11
C VAL A 118 -1.59 -4.01 -7.31
N SER A 119 -0.79 -2.96 -7.48
CA SER A 119 0.33 -2.75 -6.58
C SER A 119 -0.18 -2.30 -5.21
N GLY A 120 0.18 -3.05 -4.16
CA GLY A 120 -0.07 -2.65 -2.78
C GLY A 120 0.91 -1.58 -2.26
N ALA A 121 1.91 -1.19 -3.05
CA ALA A 121 2.95 -0.22 -2.69
C ALA A 121 2.95 1.00 -3.63
N GLY A 122 3.38 2.15 -3.08
CA GLY A 122 3.66 3.32 -3.89
C GLY A 122 4.98 3.13 -4.66
N HIS A 123 4.97 3.52 -5.94
CA HIS A 123 6.15 3.54 -6.80
C HIS A 123 6.24 4.88 -7.53
N ASP A 124 7.42 5.25 -8.02
CA ASP A 124 7.60 6.47 -8.82
C ASP A 124 6.66 6.51 -10.04
N ALA A 125 6.37 5.35 -10.62
CA ALA A 125 5.41 5.18 -11.72
C ALA A 125 4.01 5.75 -11.39
N CYS A 126 3.56 5.71 -10.14
CA CYS A 126 2.28 6.30 -9.72
C CYS A 126 2.25 7.82 -9.93
N TRP A 127 3.39 8.49 -9.75
CA TRP A 127 3.52 9.93 -10.00
C TRP A 127 3.69 10.25 -11.48
N ILE A 128 4.48 9.44 -12.20
CA ILE A 128 4.69 9.58 -13.65
C ILE A 128 3.36 9.43 -14.40
N ASN A 129 2.47 8.55 -13.93
CA ASN A 129 1.14 8.36 -14.53
C ASN A 129 0.27 9.62 -14.57
N ARG A 130 0.62 10.67 -13.81
CA ARG A 130 -0.09 11.97 -13.87
C ARG A 130 0.28 12.80 -15.10
N VAL A 131 1.40 12.48 -15.76
CA VAL A 131 1.96 13.30 -16.84
C VAL A 131 2.26 12.51 -18.12
N ALA A 132 2.24 11.17 -18.08
CA ALA A 132 2.44 10.31 -19.24
C ALA A 132 1.69 8.98 -19.10
N PRO A 133 1.24 8.35 -20.22
CA PRO A 133 0.78 6.97 -20.23
C PRO A 133 1.81 6.05 -19.57
N THR A 134 1.40 5.34 -18.52
CA THR A 134 2.30 4.55 -17.68
C THR A 134 1.66 3.21 -17.34
N ALA A 135 2.46 2.16 -17.22
CA ALA A 135 2.10 0.88 -16.61
C ALA A 135 3.32 0.29 -15.90
N MET A 136 3.11 -0.78 -15.13
CA MET A 136 4.17 -1.50 -14.43
C MET A 136 4.22 -2.97 -14.83
N VAL A 137 5.42 -3.55 -14.80
CA VAL A 137 5.66 -4.99 -14.90
C VAL A 137 6.10 -5.48 -13.52
N MET A 138 5.44 -6.51 -12.99
CA MET A 138 5.80 -7.14 -11.73
C MET A 138 6.33 -8.55 -12.00
N CYS A 139 7.38 -8.96 -11.29
CA CYS A 139 7.79 -10.36 -11.17
C CYS A 139 7.52 -10.85 -9.73
N PRO A 140 7.38 -12.17 -9.51
CA PRO A 140 7.27 -12.70 -8.15
C PRO A 140 8.56 -12.48 -7.34
N CYS A 141 8.42 -12.51 -6.01
CA CYS A 141 9.51 -12.68 -5.06
C CYS A 141 9.19 -13.84 -4.11
N VAL A 142 10.22 -14.47 -3.54
CA VAL A 142 10.07 -15.60 -2.62
C VAL A 142 9.26 -15.15 -1.40
N ASP A 143 8.22 -15.92 -1.07
CA ASP A 143 7.28 -15.68 0.04
C ASP A 143 6.58 -14.30 0.06
N GLY A 144 6.61 -13.56 -1.06
CA GLY A 144 6.06 -12.19 -1.12
C GLY A 144 6.81 -11.19 -0.24
N LEU A 145 8.04 -11.52 0.17
CA LEU A 145 8.83 -10.73 1.09
C LEU A 145 9.41 -9.49 0.38
N SER A 146 9.35 -8.34 1.06
CA SER A 146 10.07 -7.14 0.64
C SER A 146 10.45 -6.29 1.85
N HIS A 147 11.34 -5.30 1.67
CA HIS A 147 11.90 -4.48 2.75
C HIS A 147 12.56 -5.34 3.85
N ASN A 148 13.13 -6.47 3.44
CA ASN A 148 13.79 -7.43 4.31
C ASN A 148 15.07 -7.93 3.60
N GLU A 149 16.13 -8.15 4.35
CA GLU A 149 17.42 -8.61 3.82
C GLU A 149 17.35 -9.98 3.14
N ALA A 150 16.33 -10.79 3.44
CA ALA A 150 16.05 -12.06 2.80
C ALA A 150 15.17 -11.95 1.53
N GLU A 151 14.86 -10.74 1.06
CA GLU A 151 14.16 -10.54 -0.21
C GLU A 151 14.95 -11.17 -1.37
N GLU A 152 14.29 -12.07 -2.11
CA GLU A 152 14.93 -12.84 -3.19
C GLU A 152 13.99 -13.02 -4.38
N ILE A 153 14.56 -12.93 -5.59
CA ILE A 153 13.92 -13.32 -6.85
C ILE A 153 14.79 -14.34 -7.59
N SER A 154 14.18 -15.28 -8.31
CA SER A 154 14.93 -16.21 -9.14
C SER A 154 15.48 -15.52 -10.40
N LYS A 155 16.54 -16.08 -11.00
CA LYS A 155 17.11 -15.55 -12.25
C LYS A 155 16.11 -15.62 -13.39
N GLU A 156 15.27 -16.65 -13.41
CA GLU A 156 14.22 -16.88 -14.40
C GLU A 156 13.13 -15.81 -14.29
N TRP A 157 12.71 -15.44 -13.08
CA TRP A 157 11.75 -14.35 -12.87
C TRP A 157 12.33 -13.00 -13.28
N ALA A 158 13.58 -12.74 -12.94
CA ALA A 158 14.27 -11.51 -13.33
C ALA A 158 14.35 -11.38 -14.87
N ALA A 159 14.75 -12.46 -15.55
CA ALA A 159 14.82 -12.51 -17.01
C ALA A 159 13.44 -12.31 -17.66
N ALA A 160 12.43 -13.04 -17.20
CA ALA A 160 11.06 -12.94 -17.74
C ALA A 160 10.49 -11.52 -17.58
N GLY A 161 10.68 -10.89 -16.41
CA GLY A 161 10.25 -9.52 -16.18
C GLY A 161 10.95 -8.51 -17.10
N ALA A 162 12.25 -8.70 -17.32
CA ALA A 162 13.03 -7.86 -18.25
C ALA A 162 12.62 -8.06 -19.71
N ASP A 163 12.35 -9.30 -20.15
CA ASP A 163 11.92 -9.60 -21.52
C ASP A 163 10.54 -8.99 -21.80
N VAL A 164 9.59 -9.09 -20.86
CA VAL A 164 8.27 -8.45 -20.97
C VAL A 164 8.41 -6.93 -21.06
N LEU A 165 9.25 -6.33 -20.20
CA LEU A 165 9.52 -4.89 -20.25
C LEU A 165 10.10 -4.47 -21.59
N PHE A 166 11.13 -5.17 -22.08
CA PHE A 166 11.78 -4.90 -23.36
C PHE A 166 10.75 -4.88 -24.51
N HIS A 167 9.93 -5.93 -24.59
CA HIS A 167 8.94 -6.05 -25.64
C HIS A 167 7.84 -4.98 -25.57
N ALA A 168 7.32 -4.68 -24.38
CA ALA A 168 6.31 -3.63 -24.20
C ALA A 168 6.86 -2.24 -24.57
N VAL A 169 8.12 -1.95 -24.23
CA VAL A 169 8.80 -0.69 -24.59
C VAL A 169 8.99 -0.60 -26.10
N VAL A 170 9.49 -1.64 -26.75
CA VAL A 170 9.76 -1.67 -28.20
C VAL A 170 8.48 -1.47 -29.03
N GLU A 171 7.37 -2.10 -28.61
CA GLU A 171 6.04 -1.90 -29.22
C GLU A 171 5.53 -0.48 -29.03
N THR A 172 5.60 0.04 -27.81
CA THR A 172 5.13 1.40 -27.50
C THR A 172 5.96 2.45 -28.22
N ALA A 173 7.26 2.18 -28.41
CA ALA A 173 8.17 3.03 -29.17
C ALA A 173 7.98 2.94 -30.69
N VAL A 174 7.14 2.01 -31.18
CA VAL A 174 6.87 1.78 -32.60
C VAL A 174 8.16 1.49 -33.39
N ILE A 175 9.09 0.74 -32.78
CA ILE A 175 10.37 0.38 -33.40
C ILE A 175 10.23 -0.88 -34.28
N VAL A 176 9.16 -1.64 -34.10
CA VAL A 176 8.84 -2.85 -34.86
C VAL A 176 7.65 -2.58 -35.79
N GLU A 177 7.90 -2.70 -37.10
CA GLU A 177 6.88 -2.95 -38.12
C GLU A 177 6.49 -4.43 -38.14
#